data_AF-A0A963X0W2-F1
#
_entry.id   AF-A0A963X0W2-F1
#
_cell.length_a   1.000
_cell.length_b   1.000
_cell.length_c   1.000
_cell.angle_alpha   90.00
_cell.angle_beta   90.00
_cell.angle_gamma   90.00
#
_symmetry.space_group_name_H-M   'P 1'
#
loop_
_entity.id
_entity.type
_entity.pdbx_description
1 polymer ?
#
loop_
_entity_poly.entity_id
_entity_poly.type
_entity_poly.pdbx_seq_one_letter_code
_entity_poly.pdbx_strand_id
1 'polypeptide(L)'
;MAKGSGGKASVAREMRRVRNQFGAEAEAEKRRLLTLMSADPPRTAHALRHAHEDLLFLRAFPGEAATLRLVKKVLRLAPAWVAALSRAERQRLHDTGIAGTVTRHVFPFPMARWLTRRATGAAEIDWRRYDNPAQMDRALSAVLRPAELEAAESGEISTREVFRTARCASSASDLDWIVGALTSLKEKNADALWAEAEAPLAWSLASSRWSTTRNVLPSAPVVFRKSMRRPPGDVAQRILEPMRPEILPRARARQLIELAQTALGARCREVLPTSYPNPDEVHWCDLGEGASLAIFGVAPSHRLNLETNTGYLLVSNGVPVGYGGVTPFYRQANTGINIFDPFRGSEAAYLWVEMLRAFHSVYGVTRFVVNGYQFGEGNSEAINSGAYWFYYRLGFRPDHEAQRKLAAREGKRLSRPGAGPSERAVLRTLAKGDLILELPGFDARDALEESLLVKASRAASRTLAKAPHLARVVAEAQIAQEAAAALSASDLKSWTRDERAAFNRLAPIVMSVKDVQNWPEAEKRKIIAMMRAKGSRQERDFAQAAGRCEMFFRTLAMTLRNGDV
;
A
#
# COMPACT_ATOMS: atom_id res chain seq x y z
N MET A 1 25.91 26.09 50.47
CA MET A 1 25.37 24.89 49.80
C MET A 1 24.82 25.32 48.44
N ALA A 2 25.63 25.13 47.40
CA ALA A 2 25.35 25.62 46.05
C ALA A 2 24.37 24.69 45.31
N LYS A 3 23.30 25.28 44.79
CA LYS A 3 22.46 24.72 43.73
C LYS A 3 23.32 24.51 42.48
N GLY A 4 23.44 23.28 42.00
CA GLY A 4 24.16 22.99 40.77
C GLY A 4 23.90 21.58 40.24
N SER A 5 22.95 21.45 39.31
CA SER A 5 23.10 20.68 38.06
C SER A 5 21.77 20.68 37.29
N GLY A 6 21.69 21.46 36.21
CA GLY A 6 20.62 21.31 35.22
C GLY A 6 20.60 19.88 34.67
N GLY A 7 19.42 19.28 34.63
CA GLY A 7 19.25 17.88 34.25
C GLY A 7 19.76 17.60 32.84
N LYS A 8 20.82 16.79 32.72
CA LYS A 8 21.32 16.27 31.44
C LYS A 8 20.16 15.59 30.70
N ALA A 9 19.98 15.93 29.43
CA ALA A 9 19.02 15.23 28.60
C ALA A 9 19.46 13.78 28.39
N SER A 10 18.52 12.84 28.34
CA SER A 10 18.85 11.47 27.96
C SER A 10 19.41 11.45 26.54
N VAL A 11 20.39 10.58 26.26
CA VAL A 11 21.03 10.43 24.93
C VAL A 11 19.99 10.31 23.81
N ALA A 12 18.88 9.62 24.05
CA ALA A 12 17.78 9.49 23.10
C ALA A 12 17.09 10.82 22.79
N ARG A 13 16.86 11.68 23.79
CA ARG A 13 16.25 13.00 23.59
C ARG A 13 17.18 13.94 22.83
N GLU A 14 18.48 13.90 23.13
CA GLU A 14 19.49 14.67 22.39
C GLU A 14 19.59 14.19 20.93
N MET A 15 19.61 12.88 20.71
CA MET A 15 19.62 12.28 19.37
C MET A 15 18.40 12.73 18.56
N ARG A 16 17.19 12.64 19.14
CA ARG A 16 15.95 13.07 18.49
C ARG A 16 15.97 14.54 18.07
N ARG A 17 16.62 15.41 18.86
CA ARG A 17 16.75 16.85 18.59
C ARG A 17 17.73 17.14 17.43
N VAL A 18 18.84 16.41 17.35
CA VAL A 18 19.90 16.65 16.36
C VAL A 18 19.73 15.83 15.07
N ARG A 19 18.89 14.78 15.05
CA ARG A 19 18.81 13.84 13.92
C ARG A 19 18.56 14.48 12.55
N ASN A 20 17.80 15.59 12.51
CA ASN A 20 17.45 16.32 11.29
C ASN A 20 18.29 17.59 11.03
N GLN A 21 19.31 17.83 11.86
CA GLN A 21 20.28 18.92 11.68
C GLN A 21 21.47 18.39 10.90
N PHE A 22 22.10 19.22 10.09
CA PHE A 22 23.22 18.82 9.24
C PHE A 22 24.36 19.85 9.34
N GLY A 23 25.57 19.43 8.97
CA GLY A 23 26.79 20.22 9.13
C GLY A 23 27.76 19.59 10.14
N ALA A 24 29.00 20.05 10.12
CA ALA A 24 30.10 19.40 10.84
C ALA A 24 29.83 19.23 12.35
N GLU A 25 29.28 20.25 13.01
CA GLU A 25 28.93 20.22 14.44
C GLU A 25 27.82 19.19 14.73
N ALA A 26 26.73 19.23 13.98
CA ALA A 26 25.62 18.30 14.14
C ALA A 26 26.05 16.84 13.88
N GLU A 27 26.91 16.61 12.88
CA GLU A 27 27.42 15.28 12.56
C GLU A 27 28.42 14.77 13.60
N ALA A 28 29.27 15.65 14.17
CA ALA A 28 30.13 15.31 15.30
C ALA A 28 29.30 14.91 16.53
N GLU A 29 28.24 15.68 16.83
CA GLU A 29 27.34 15.40 17.94
C GLU A 29 26.57 14.09 17.76
N LYS A 30 26.04 13.82 16.55
CA LYS A 30 25.43 12.52 16.22
C LYS A 30 26.40 11.38 16.47
N ARG A 31 27.66 11.49 16.05
CA ARG A 31 28.68 10.46 16.29
C ARG A 31 28.97 10.26 17.78
N ARG A 32 29.08 11.34 18.56
CA ARG A 32 29.24 11.26 20.02
C ARG A 32 28.09 10.49 20.66
N LEU A 33 26.85 10.85 20.32
CA LEU A 33 25.63 10.23 20.84
C LEU A 33 25.50 8.75 20.43
N LEU A 34 25.87 8.39 19.21
CA LEU A 34 25.90 7.00 18.74
C LEU A 34 26.90 6.15 19.53
N THR A 35 28.07 6.70 19.86
CA THR A 35 29.07 6.03 20.72
C THR A 35 28.52 5.82 22.13
N LEU A 36 27.91 6.85 22.73
CA LEU A 36 27.29 6.73 24.06
C LEU A 36 26.17 5.71 24.09
N MET A 37 25.27 5.73 23.10
CA MET A 37 24.17 4.78 22.97
C MET A 37 24.66 3.33 22.77
N SER A 38 25.82 3.15 22.12
CA SER A 38 26.42 1.83 21.95
C SER A 38 27.01 1.28 23.26
N ALA A 39 27.52 2.17 24.12
CA ALA A 39 28.12 1.82 25.39
C ALA A 39 27.08 1.58 26.51
N ASP A 40 25.99 2.36 26.54
CA ASP A 40 24.87 2.17 27.48
C ASP A 40 23.56 1.96 26.69
N PRO A 41 23.21 0.69 26.39
CA PRO A 41 22.06 0.37 25.56
C PRO A 41 20.72 0.64 26.27
N PRO A 42 19.64 0.91 25.50
CA PRO A 42 18.31 1.12 26.08
C PRO A 42 17.81 -0.10 26.87
N ARG A 43 17.32 0.13 28.10
CA ARG A 43 16.87 -0.94 29.02
C ARG A 43 15.35 -1.17 29.05
N THR A 44 14.59 -0.42 28.27
CA THR A 44 13.14 -0.57 28.14
C THR A 44 12.73 -0.67 26.67
N ALA A 45 11.61 -1.33 26.39
CA ALA A 45 11.05 -1.45 25.05
C ALA A 45 10.82 -0.08 24.40
N HIS A 46 10.27 0.86 25.17
CA HIS A 46 10.01 2.22 24.71
C HIS A 46 11.30 2.95 24.29
N ALA A 47 12.33 2.92 25.14
CA ALA A 47 13.61 3.56 24.83
C ALA A 47 14.31 2.89 23.64
N LEU A 48 14.27 1.56 23.55
CA LEU A 48 14.85 0.81 22.43
C LEU A 48 14.14 1.15 21.12
N ARG A 49 12.80 1.17 21.10
CA ARG A 49 12.02 1.54 19.92
C ARG A 49 12.37 2.93 19.43
N HIS A 50 12.44 3.93 20.30
CA HIS A 50 12.81 5.29 19.90
C HIS A 50 14.25 5.40 19.39
N ALA A 51 15.21 4.76 20.07
CA ALA A 51 16.59 4.70 19.60
C ALA A 51 16.68 4.06 18.20
N HIS A 52 15.94 2.96 17.99
CA HIS A 52 15.88 2.27 16.70
C HIS A 52 15.25 3.15 15.61
N GLU A 53 14.17 3.86 15.90
CA GLU A 53 13.54 4.82 14.98
C GLU A 53 14.53 5.94 14.56
N ASP A 54 15.29 6.51 15.50
CA ASP A 54 16.29 7.52 15.19
C ASP A 54 17.46 6.96 14.36
N LEU A 55 17.90 5.73 14.65
CA LEU A 55 18.93 5.05 13.84
C LEU A 55 18.45 4.79 12.40
N LEU A 56 17.19 4.38 12.21
CA LEU A 56 16.59 4.24 10.88
C LEU A 56 16.54 5.59 10.16
N PHE A 57 16.14 6.66 10.85
CA PHE A 57 16.10 8.01 10.29
C PHE A 57 17.49 8.44 9.78
N LEU A 58 18.53 8.30 10.62
CA LEU A 58 19.91 8.64 10.24
C LEU A 58 20.45 7.74 9.12
N ARG A 59 19.95 6.51 8.99
CA ARG A 59 20.30 5.62 7.87
C ARG A 59 19.69 6.09 6.56
N ALA A 60 18.44 6.55 6.58
CA ALA A 60 17.72 7.04 5.39
C ALA A 60 18.20 8.43 4.96
N PHE A 61 18.57 9.28 5.92
CA PHE A 61 18.96 10.68 5.71
C PHE A 61 20.30 11.04 6.38
N PRO A 62 21.41 10.37 6.00
CA PRO A 62 22.73 10.64 6.59
C PRO A 62 23.26 12.01 6.12
N GLY A 63 23.95 12.75 6.99
CA GLY A 63 24.69 13.95 6.59
C GLY A 63 26.13 13.67 6.16
N GLU A 64 26.73 12.58 6.65
CA GLU A 64 28.12 12.21 6.34
C GLU A 64 28.34 10.68 6.29
N ALA A 65 29.36 10.27 5.53
CA ALA A 65 29.75 8.87 5.40
C ALA A 65 30.19 8.26 6.74
N ALA A 66 30.91 9.02 7.57
CA ALA A 66 31.39 8.57 8.88
C ALA A 66 30.22 8.26 9.82
N THR A 67 29.22 9.15 9.87
CA THR A 67 28.00 8.96 10.66
C THR A 67 27.22 7.74 10.16
N LEU A 68 27.01 7.60 8.85
CA LEU A 68 26.31 6.44 8.27
C LEU A 68 27.00 5.12 8.61
N ARG A 69 28.34 5.06 8.55
CA ARG A 69 29.11 3.87 8.95
C ARG A 69 28.85 3.50 10.40
N LEU A 70 28.82 4.48 11.29
CA LEU A 70 28.54 4.24 12.71
C LEU A 70 27.09 3.79 12.93
N VAL A 71 26.11 4.46 12.33
CA VAL A 71 24.69 4.05 12.38
C VAL A 71 24.51 2.58 11.95
N LYS A 72 25.13 2.17 10.85
CA LYS A 72 25.11 0.77 10.39
C LYS A 72 25.72 -0.19 11.42
N LYS A 73 26.80 0.21 12.11
CA LYS A 73 27.39 -0.59 13.21
C LYS A 73 26.40 -0.71 14.38
N VAL A 74 25.81 0.40 14.83
CA VAL A 74 24.89 0.42 15.98
C VAL A 74 23.62 -0.37 15.69
N LEU A 75 23.01 -0.24 14.50
CA LEU A 75 21.82 -1.02 14.11
C LEU A 75 22.06 -2.55 14.17
N ARG A 76 23.30 -3.03 13.97
CA ARG A 76 23.62 -4.46 14.08
C ARG A 76 23.52 -4.98 15.51
N LEU A 77 23.56 -4.11 16.52
CA LEU A 77 23.44 -4.46 17.93
C LEU A 77 21.98 -4.69 18.37
N ALA A 78 21.00 -4.28 17.57
CA ALA A 78 19.58 -4.35 17.95
C ALA A 78 19.14 -5.74 18.47
N PRO A 79 19.49 -6.89 17.85
CA PRO A 79 19.13 -8.19 18.40
C PRO A 79 19.69 -8.45 19.79
N ALA A 80 20.93 -8.01 20.06
CA ALA A 80 21.56 -8.14 21.37
C ALA A 80 20.90 -7.23 22.41
N TRP A 81 20.54 -6.01 22.02
CA TRP A 81 19.79 -5.09 22.87
C TRP A 81 18.42 -5.65 23.23
N VAL A 82 17.70 -6.22 22.26
CA VAL A 82 16.42 -6.89 22.51
C VAL A 82 16.62 -8.08 23.44
N ALA A 83 17.63 -8.92 23.21
CA ALA A 83 17.90 -10.10 24.03
C ALA A 83 18.18 -9.76 25.50
N ALA A 84 18.84 -8.64 25.77
CA ALA A 84 19.18 -8.16 27.11
C ALA A 84 17.98 -7.58 27.89
N LEU A 85 16.85 -7.30 27.23
CA LEU A 85 15.63 -6.86 27.91
C LEU A 85 14.98 -8.01 28.70
N SER A 86 14.23 -7.64 29.75
CA SER A 86 13.38 -8.59 30.46
C SER A 86 12.33 -9.19 29.52
N ARG A 87 11.79 -10.37 29.85
CA ARG A 87 10.76 -11.04 29.03
C ARG A 87 9.57 -10.12 28.74
N ALA A 88 9.09 -9.37 29.73
CA ALA A 88 7.96 -8.47 29.59
C ALA A 88 8.26 -7.30 28.63
N GLU A 89 9.46 -6.70 28.73
CA GLU A 89 9.88 -5.63 27.80
C GLU A 89 10.08 -6.17 26.38
N ARG A 90 10.67 -7.36 26.21
CA ARG A 90 10.80 -7.99 24.88
C ARG A 90 9.44 -8.22 24.23
N GLN A 91 8.45 -8.63 25.01
CA GLN A 91 7.10 -8.87 24.48
C GLN A 91 6.43 -7.59 23.96
N ARG A 92 6.70 -6.43 24.59
CA ARG A 92 6.21 -5.12 24.11
C ARG A 92 6.85 -4.67 22.78
N LEU A 93 7.94 -5.31 22.35
CA LEU A 93 8.57 -5.07 21.05
C LEU A 93 8.08 -6.02 19.95
N HIS A 94 7.21 -6.99 20.26
CA HIS A 94 6.58 -7.78 19.21
C HIS A 94 5.82 -6.87 18.23
N ASP A 95 5.76 -7.31 16.97
CA ASP A 95 5.03 -6.62 15.88
C ASP A 95 5.62 -5.25 15.48
N THR A 96 6.72 -4.82 16.11
CA THR A 96 7.47 -3.61 15.71
C THR A 96 8.34 -3.81 14.47
N GLY A 97 8.63 -5.06 14.13
CA GLY A 97 9.52 -5.44 13.04
C GLY A 97 11.02 -5.29 13.33
N ILE A 98 11.41 -5.01 14.57
CA ILE A 98 12.82 -4.84 14.97
C ILE A 98 13.56 -6.20 14.92
N ALA A 99 14.83 -6.21 14.51
CA ALA A 99 15.64 -7.43 14.58
C ALA A 99 15.73 -7.93 16.04
N GLY A 100 15.50 -9.23 16.26
CA GLY A 100 15.44 -9.86 17.58
C GLY A 100 14.03 -10.03 18.13
N THR A 101 13.00 -9.52 17.44
CA THR A 101 11.59 -9.69 17.83
C THR A 101 10.88 -10.76 16.99
N VAL A 102 9.61 -11.00 17.32
CA VAL A 102 8.68 -11.81 16.51
C VAL A 102 7.54 -10.92 16.05
N THR A 103 7.12 -11.07 14.80
CA THR A 103 5.97 -10.40 14.19
C THR A 103 4.87 -11.43 14.01
N ARG A 104 3.65 -11.13 14.46
CA ARG A 104 2.49 -12.01 14.40
C ARG A 104 1.38 -11.36 13.61
N HIS A 105 0.94 -12.02 12.55
CA HIS A 105 -0.11 -11.50 11.68
C HIS A 105 -0.78 -12.61 10.89
N VAL A 106 -2.03 -12.39 10.50
CA VAL A 106 -2.69 -13.17 9.45
C VAL A 106 -2.16 -12.64 8.14
N PHE A 107 -1.19 -13.34 7.55
CA PHE A 107 -0.57 -12.91 6.29
C PHE A 107 -1.38 -13.41 5.09
N PRO A 108 -1.45 -12.65 3.99
CA PRO A 108 -2.07 -13.12 2.76
C PRO A 108 -1.27 -14.28 2.17
N PHE A 109 -1.92 -15.13 1.37
CA PHE A 109 -1.32 -16.36 0.85
C PHE A 109 0.01 -16.15 0.09
N PRO A 110 0.18 -15.11 -0.75
CA PRO A 110 1.47 -14.82 -1.37
C PRO A 110 2.61 -14.59 -0.36
N MET A 111 2.31 -13.95 0.77
CA MET A 111 3.30 -13.71 1.81
C MET A 111 3.59 -14.99 2.61
N ALA A 112 2.58 -15.82 2.91
CA ALA A 112 2.78 -17.14 3.49
C ALA A 112 3.70 -18.02 2.60
N ARG A 113 3.44 -18.05 1.29
CA ARG A 113 4.32 -18.73 0.29
C ARG A 113 5.71 -18.14 0.22
N TRP A 114 5.84 -16.82 0.37
CA TRP A 114 7.16 -16.18 0.40
C TRP A 114 7.93 -16.58 1.68
N LEU A 115 7.26 -16.62 2.83
CA LEU A 115 7.86 -17.01 4.11
C LEU A 115 8.37 -18.46 4.08
N THR A 116 7.59 -19.42 3.57
CA THR A 116 8.03 -20.83 3.49
C THR A 116 9.23 -21.02 2.57
N ARG A 117 9.29 -20.27 1.46
CA ARG A 117 10.36 -20.38 0.46
C ARG A 117 11.63 -19.60 0.78
N ARG A 118 11.51 -18.43 1.41
CA ARG A 118 12.64 -17.50 1.62
C ARG A 118 13.06 -17.45 3.08
N ALA A 119 12.12 -17.51 4.01
CA ALA A 119 12.36 -17.44 5.45
C ALA A 119 12.13 -18.80 6.12
N THR A 120 12.57 -19.88 5.47
CA THR A 120 12.37 -21.26 5.92
C THR A 120 12.83 -21.44 7.37
N GLY A 121 11.97 -22.03 8.20
CA GLY A 121 12.21 -22.23 9.64
C GLY A 121 12.12 -20.97 10.50
N ALA A 122 11.91 -19.78 9.91
CA ALA A 122 11.74 -18.54 10.67
C ALA A 122 10.27 -18.17 10.91
N ALA A 123 9.31 -18.83 10.23
CA ALA A 123 7.88 -18.60 10.41
C ALA A 123 7.13 -19.92 10.62
N GLU A 124 6.06 -19.88 11.43
CA GLU A 124 5.19 -21.01 11.71
C GLU A 124 3.76 -20.52 12.03
N ILE A 125 2.76 -21.38 11.89
CA ILE A 125 1.41 -21.15 12.41
C ILE A 125 1.49 -20.96 13.93
N ASP A 126 1.00 -19.83 14.44
CA ASP A 126 0.93 -19.56 15.88
C ASP A 126 -0.29 -20.26 16.49
N TRP A 127 -0.24 -21.59 16.56
CA TRP A 127 -1.30 -22.43 17.12
C TRP A 127 -1.76 -22.02 18.53
N ARG A 128 -0.92 -21.30 19.30
CA ARG A 128 -1.28 -20.81 20.64
C ARG A 128 -2.19 -19.59 20.61
N ARG A 129 -2.21 -18.87 19.49
CA ARG A 129 -3.00 -17.64 19.26
C ARG A 129 -4.00 -17.82 18.13
N TYR A 130 -4.21 -19.05 17.68
CA TYR A 130 -5.20 -19.36 16.67
C TYR A 130 -6.49 -19.75 17.40
N ASP A 131 -7.35 -18.75 17.61
CA ASP A 131 -8.53 -18.87 18.46
C ASP A 131 -9.55 -19.88 17.93
N ASN A 132 -9.65 -20.02 16.60
CA ASN A 132 -10.55 -20.97 15.96
C ASN A 132 -9.85 -21.78 14.86
N PRO A 133 -9.11 -22.85 15.22
CA PRO A 133 -8.43 -23.71 14.26
C PRO A 133 -9.34 -24.35 13.21
N ALA A 134 -10.64 -24.52 13.49
CA ALA A 134 -11.61 -25.10 12.56
C ALA A 134 -11.81 -24.25 11.29
N GLN A 135 -11.42 -22.97 11.29
CA GLN A 135 -11.37 -22.16 10.06
C GLN A 135 -10.46 -22.77 8.98
N MET A 136 -9.46 -23.57 9.38
CA MET A 136 -8.57 -24.28 8.47
C MET A 136 -9.23 -25.48 7.79
N ASP A 137 -10.34 -25.99 8.31
CA ASP A 137 -10.92 -27.26 7.87
C ASP A 137 -11.33 -27.21 6.39
N ARG A 138 -11.86 -26.07 5.90
CA ARG A 138 -12.17 -25.92 4.47
C ARG A 138 -10.93 -26.02 3.58
N ALA A 139 -9.81 -25.46 4.03
CA ALA A 139 -8.54 -25.59 3.31
C ALA A 139 -8.03 -27.03 3.35
N LEU A 140 -8.19 -27.73 4.48
CA LEU A 140 -7.88 -29.16 4.61
C LEU A 140 -8.75 -30.01 3.68
N SER A 141 -10.07 -29.80 3.63
CA SER A 141 -10.99 -30.52 2.74
C SER A 141 -10.63 -30.38 1.25
N ALA A 142 -9.97 -29.30 0.88
CA ALA A 142 -9.52 -29.09 -0.50
C ALA A 142 -8.22 -29.83 -0.86
N VAL A 143 -7.43 -30.25 0.13
CA VAL A 143 -6.09 -30.86 -0.08
C VAL A 143 -5.97 -32.30 0.40
N LEU A 144 -6.80 -32.72 1.36
CA LEU A 144 -6.85 -34.08 1.88
C LEU A 144 -7.58 -35.02 0.92
N ARG A 145 -7.27 -36.32 1.01
CA ARG A 145 -7.96 -37.38 0.24
C ARG A 145 -9.26 -37.77 0.96
N PRO A 146 -10.25 -38.37 0.25
CA PRO A 146 -11.51 -38.80 0.87
C PRO A 146 -11.34 -39.64 2.15
N ALA A 147 -10.40 -40.59 2.16
CA ALA A 147 -10.13 -41.42 3.35
C ALA A 147 -9.56 -40.63 4.54
N GLU A 148 -8.84 -39.54 4.29
CA GLU A 148 -8.35 -38.65 5.35
C GLU A 148 -9.48 -37.75 5.87
N LEU A 149 -10.44 -37.39 5.01
CA LEU A 149 -11.57 -36.54 5.36
C LEU A 149 -12.55 -37.21 6.30
N GLU A 150 -12.79 -38.51 6.16
CA GLU A 150 -13.63 -39.28 7.10
C GLU A 150 -13.18 -39.08 8.55
N ALA A 151 -11.86 -39.06 8.79
CA ALA A 151 -11.31 -38.81 10.11
C ALA A 151 -11.38 -37.32 10.48
N ALA A 152 -11.04 -36.41 9.56
CA ALA A 152 -11.06 -34.96 9.83
C ALA A 152 -12.47 -34.42 10.13
N GLU A 153 -13.51 -35.00 9.52
CA GLU A 153 -14.91 -34.57 9.66
C GLU A 153 -15.66 -35.31 10.78
N SER A 154 -15.07 -36.34 11.41
CA SER A 154 -15.72 -37.13 12.47
C SER A 154 -15.97 -36.32 13.75
N GLY A 155 -15.24 -35.22 13.94
CA GLY A 155 -15.21 -34.46 15.19
C GLY A 155 -14.42 -35.14 16.33
N GLU A 156 -13.85 -36.33 16.08
CA GLU A 156 -13.08 -37.08 17.08
C GLU A 156 -11.63 -36.58 17.20
N ILE A 157 -11.06 -36.06 16.11
CA ILE A 157 -9.70 -35.52 16.07
C ILE A 157 -9.72 -34.01 15.82
N SER A 158 -8.79 -33.30 16.47
CA SER A 158 -8.67 -31.86 16.27
C SER A 158 -8.00 -31.52 14.94
N THR A 159 -8.26 -30.33 14.37
CA THR A 159 -7.52 -29.80 13.19
C THR A 159 -6.01 -29.95 13.35
N ARG A 160 -5.47 -29.68 14.54
CA ARG A 160 -4.01 -29.80 14.80
C ARG A 160 -3.54 -31.26 14.77
N GLU A 161 -4.38 -32.19 15.16
CA GLU A 161 -4.08 -33.62 15.06
C GLU A 161 -4.12 -34.09 13.61
N VAL A 162 -5.05 -33.59 12.80
CA VAL A 162 -5.06 -33.79 11.34
C VAL A 162 -3.74 -33.31 10.71
N PHE A 163 -3.24 -32.12 11.11
CA PHE A 163 -1.91 -31.67 10.67
C PHE A 163 -0.81 -32.66 11.07
N ARG A 164 -0.82 -33.18 12.31
CA ARG A 164 0.22 -34.12 12.75
C ARG A 164 0.22 -35.43 11.95
N THR A 165 -0.95 -35.92 11.54
CA THR A 165 -1.09 -37.20 10.83
C THR A 165 -0.92 -37.06 9.31
N ALA A 166 -1.45 -36.00 8.70
CA ALA A 166 -1.42 -35.78 7.25
C ALA A 166 -0.12 -35.12 6.75
N ARG A 167 0.64 -34.47 7.64
CA ARG A 167 1.85 -33.74 7.26
C ARG A 167 2.90 -34.67 6.65
N CYS A 168 3.40 -34.28 5.47
CA CYS A 168 4.48 -35.00 4.81
C CYS A 168 5.76 -35.01 5.66
N ALA A 169 6.42 -36.17 5.78
CA ALA A 169 7.65 -36.34 6.53
C ALA A 169 8.80 -35.40 6.09
N SER A 170 8.80 -34.97 4.81
CA SER A 170 9.81 -34.06 4.26
C SER A 170 9.51 -32.57 4.50
N SER A 171 8.32 -32.22 4.97
CA SER A 171 7.98 -30.82 5.25
C SER A 171 8.76 -30.30 6.46
N ALA A 172 9.18 -29.04 6.40
CA ALA A 172 9.94 -28.42 7.49
C ALA A 172 9.06 -28.06 8.70
N SER A 173 7.76 -27.87 8.49
CA SER A 173 6.85 -27.22 9.44
C SER A 173 5.38 -27.44 9.04
N ASP A 174 4.44 -27.14 9.95
CA ASP A 174 3.00 -27.21 9.65
C ASP A 174 2.62 -26.19 8.56
N LEU A 175 3.13 -24.95 8.69
CA LEU A 175 3.00 -23.90 7.68
C LEU A 175 3.55 -24.33 6.32
N ASP A 176 4.75 -24.91 6.28
CA ASP A 176 5.40 -25.35 5.04
C ASP A 176 4.54 -26.38 4.29
N TRP A 177 3.99 -27.35 5.02
CA TRP A 177 3.13 -28.38 4.45
C TRP A 177 1.84 -27.81 3.86
N ILE A 178 1.04 -27.07 4.65
CA ILE A 178 -0.28 -26.61 4.18
C ILE A 178 -0.15 -25.60 3.03
N VAL A 179 0.85 -24.72 3.08
CA VAL A 179 1.12 -23.76 1.99
C VAL A 179 1.60 -24.48 0.72
N GLY A 180 2.42 -25.53 0.87
CA GLY A 180 2.83 -26.40 -0.23
C GLY A 180 1.64 -27.12 -0.87
N ALA A 181 0.76 -27.69 -0.05
CA ALA A 181 -0.45 -28.38 -0.49
C ALA A 181 -1.40 -27.44 -1.26
N LEU A 182 -1.71 -26.28 -0.69
CA LEU A 182 -2.58 -25.28 -1.33
C LEU A 182 -1.97 -24.70 -2.61
N THR A 183 -0.64 -24.61 -2.71
CA THR A 183 0.03 -24.13 -3.94
C THR A 183 -0.24 -25.03 -5.15
N SER A 184 -0.63 -26.30 -4.94
CA SER A 184 -0.98 -27.23 -6.02
C SER A 184 -2.39 -26.99 -6.60
N LEU A 185 -3.23 -26.20 -5.91
CA LEU A 185 -4.55 -25.83 -6.38
C LEU A 185 -4.50 -24.66 -7.37
N LYS A 186 -5.61 -24.39 -8.07
CA LYS A 186 -5.75 -23.15 -8.83
C LYS A 186 -5.61 -21.95 -7.88
N GLU A 187 -4.79 -20.97 -8.25
CA GLU A 187 -4.38 -19.84 -7.39
C GLU A 187 -5.56 -19.13 -6.69
N LYS A 188 -6.63 -18.80 -7.42
CA LYS A 188 -7.83 -18.18 -6.83
C LYS A 188 -8.47 -19.00 -5.72
N ASN A 189 -8.45 -20.33 -5.82
CA ASN A 189 -8.99 -21.20 -4.80
C ASN A 189 -8.07 -21.23 -3.58
N ALA A 190 -6.75 -21.31 -3.80
CA ALA A 190 -5.77 -21.29 -2.73
C ALA A 190 -5.82 -19.99 -1.91
N ASP A 191 -5.89 -18.83 -2.58
CA ASP A 191 -6.02 -17.52 -1.94
C ASP A 191 -7.27 -17.45 -1.06
N ALA A 192 -8.43 -17.88 -1.59
CA ALA A 192 -9.71 -17.84 -0.87
C ALA A 192 -9.72 -18.77 0.34
N LEU A 193 -9.24 -20.01 0.17
CA LEU A 193 -9.16 -21.00 1.26
C LEU A 193 -8.20 -20.56 2.36
N TRP A 194 -7.05 -19.98 1.99
CA TRP A 194 -6.10 -19.45 2.97
C TRP A 194 -6.64 -18.21 3.71
N ALA A 195 -7.31 -17.31 2.99
CA ALA A 195 -7.92 -16.13 3.59
C ALA A 195 -9.01 -16.51 4.61
N GLU A 196 -9.85 -17.50 4.28
CA GLU A 196 -10.88 -18.02 5.18
C GLU A 196 -10.30 -18.73 6.40
N ALA A 197 -9.13 -19.37 6.25
CA ALA A 197 -8.46 -19.99 7.38
C ALA A 197 -8.05 -18.97 8.45
N GLU A 198 -7.78 -17.71 8.09
CA GLU A 198 -7.36 -16.67 9.05
C GLU A 198 -6.19 -17.08 9.97
N ALA A 199 -5.32 -17.98 9.49
CA ALA A 199 -4.25 -18.57 10.30
C ALA A 199 -3.20 -17.52 10.70
N PRO A 200 -3.02 -17.22 12.00
CA PRO A 200 -1.98 -16.29 12.43
C PRO A 200 -0.62 -16.95 12.30
N LEU A 201 0.35 -16.26 11.67
CA LEU A 201 1.72 -16.73 11.59
C LEU A 201 2.62 -15.95 12.54
N ALA A 202 3.49 -16.66 13.25
CA ALA A 202 4.58 -16.08 14.02
C ALA A 202 5.87 -16.09 13.19
N TRP A 203 6.33 -14.92 12.76
CA TRP A 203 7.58 -14.73 12.03
C TRP A 203 8.69 -14.19 12.94
N SER A 204 9.69 -15.01 13.23
CA SER A 204 10.89 -14.66 13.97
C SER A 204 11.83 -13.80 13.13
N LEU A 205 12.10 -12.58 13.59
CA LEU A 205 12.96 -11.63 12.90
C LEU A 205 14.41 -11.66 13.37
N ALA A 206 14.74 -12.43 14.42
CA ALA A 206 16.09 -12.73 14.92
C ALA A 206 17.22 -11.84 14.36
N SER A 207 18.05 -12.35 13.45
CA SER A 207 19.03 -11.57 12.67
C SER A 207 18.60 -11.39 11.20
N SER A 208 17.32 -11.52 10.92
CA SER A 208 16.74 -11.49 9.58
C SER A 208 17.11 -10.22 8.80
N ARG A 209 17.54 -10.38 7.55
CA ARG A 209 17.74 -9.25 6.62
C ARG A 209 16.44 -8.52 6.28
N TRP A 210 15.30 -9.15 6.54
CA TRP A 210 13.96 -8.63 6.26
C TRP A 210 13.33 -7.92 7.46
N SER A 211 14.00 -7.93 8.63
CA SER A 211 13.64 -7.05 9.75
C SER A 211 13.74 -5.59 9.33
N THR A 212 12.93 -4.73 9.90
CA THR A 212 12.96 -3.28 9.64
C THR A 212 14.33 -2.65 9.92
N THR A 213 15.10 -3.24 10.84
CA THR A 213 16.48 -2.87 11.18
C THR A 213 17.45 -3.04 10.00
N ARG A 214 17.23 -4.07 9.18
CA ARG A 214 18.16 -4.50 8.11
C ARG A 214 17.57 -4.34 6.70
N ASN A 215 16.26 -4.12 6.59
CA ASN A 215 15.55 -4.06 5.33
C ASN A 215 15.91 -2.81 4.51
N VAL A 216 16.81 -2.98 3.53
CA VAL A 216 17.33 -1.93 2.66
C VAL A 216 17.62 -2.50 1.29
N LEU A 217 17.31 -1.73 0.26
CA LEU A 217 17.66 -2.04 -1.13
C LEU A 217 19.18 -2.12 -1.26
N PRO A 218 19.73 -3.29 -1.64
CA PRO A 218 21.16 -3.44 -1.85
C PRO A 218 21.67 -2.49 -2.95
N SER A 219 22.89 -1.97 -2.77
CA SER A 219 23.58 -1.12 -3.75
C SER A 219 22.83 0.15 -4.17
N ALA A 220 21.86 0.62 -3.37
CA ALA A 220 21.23 1.91 -3.60
C ALA A 220 22.28 3.04 -3.48
N PRO A 221 22.25 4.05 -4.36
CA PRO A 221 23.12 5.21 -4.23
C PRO A 221 22.84 5.91 -2.90
N VAL A 222 23.90 6.43 -2.28
CA VAL A 222 23.81 7.19 -1.04
C VAL A 222 24.12 8.64 -1.32
N VAL A 223 23.14 9.51 -1.09
CA VAL A 223 23.31 10.96 -1.13
C VAL A 223 23.25 11.50 0.30
N PHE A 224 24.28 12.25 0.66
CA PHE A 224 24.38 12.89 1.96
C PHE A 224 23.60 14.20 2.01
N ARG A 225 22.78 14.37 3.04
CA ARG A 225 21.87 15.50 3.22
C ARG A 225 22.59 16.71 3.80
N LYS A 226 22.27 17.89 3.25
CA LYS A 226 22.62 19.20 3.82
C LYS A 226 21.42 19.87 4.50
N SER A 227 20.22 19.51 4.09
CA SER A 227 18.94 19.96 4.64
C SER A 227 17.84 19.00 4.22
N MET A 228 16.66 19.07 4.86
CA MET A 228 15.46 18.41 4.37
C MET A 228 14.81 19.25 3.27
N ARG A 229 14.39 18.61 2.16
CA ARG A 229 13.67 19.31 1.10
C ARG A 229 12.27 19.72 1.56
N ARG A 230 11.86 20.91 1.12
CA ARG A 230 10.51 21.45 1.34
C ARG A 230 9.65 21.16 0.11
N PRO A 231 8.32 21.04 0.25
CA PRO A 231 7.44 20.96 -0.90
C PRO A 231 7.60 22.20 -1.79
N PRO A 232 7.35 22.09 -3.11
CA PRO A 232 7.36 23.23 -4.03
C PRO A 232 6.32 24.28 -3.61
N GLY A 233 6.55 25.54 -3.99
CA GLY A 233 5.61 26.63 -3.70
C GLY A 233 4.27 26.46 -4.41
N ASP A 234 4.28 26.04 -5.68
CA ASP A 234 3.09 25.64 -6.43
C ASP A 234 3.09 24.12 -6.64
N VAL A 235 2.32 23.44 -5.79
CA VAL A 235 2.20 21.97 -5.81
C VAL A 235 1.54 21.49 -7.10
N ALA A 236 0.52 22.19 -7.59
CA ALA A 236 -0.26 21.72 -8.73
C ALA A 236 0.55 21.85 -10.03
N GLN A 237 1.28 22.97 -10.21
CA GLN A 237 2.20 23.12 -11.35
C GLN A 237 3.33 22.10 -11.30
N ARG A 238 3.90 21.82 -10.12
CA ARG A 238 4.94 20.80 -10.00
C ARG A 238 4.44 19.40 -10.39
N ILE A 239 3.19 19.06 -10.08
CA ILE A 239 2.61 17.76 -10.47
C ILE A 239 2.45 17.65 -11.99
N LEU A 240 2.16 18.75 -12.68
CA LEU A 240 2.04 18.80 -14.15
C LEU A 240 3.40 18.67 -14.87
N GLU A 241 4.51 18.93 -14.19
CA GLU A 241 5.84 18.78 -14.79
C GLU A 241 6.09 17.30 -15.16
N PRO A 242 6.39 16.96 -16.42
CA PRO A 242 6.57 15.58 -16.83
C PRO A 242 7.67 14.88 -16.04
N MET A 243 7.39 13.66 -15.60
CA MET A 243 8.39 12.71 -15.10
C MET A 243 8.58 11.60 -16.12
N ARG A 244 9.77 11.00 -16.18
CA ARG A 244 10.06 9.83 -17.03
C ARG A 244 10.36 8.60 -16.17
N PRO A 245 9.34 7.83 -15.76
CA PRO A 245 9.52 6.59 -15.03
C PRO A 245 10.16 5.49 -15.90
N GLU A 246 11.11 4.76 -15.34
CA GLU A 246 11.69 3.56 -15.95
C GLU A 246 10.80 2.35 -15.67
N ILE A 247 10.43 1.56 -16.68
CA ILE A 247 9.86 0.22 -16.43
C ILE A 247 11.01 -0.72 -16.12
N LEU A 248 10.99 -1.33 -14.94
CA LEU A 248 12.08 -2.19 -14.51
C LEU A 248 12.04 -3.58 -15.16
N PRO A 249 13.20 -4.14 -15.53
CA PRO A 249 13.31 -5.56 -15.84
C PRO A 249 12.85 -6.43 -14.66
N ARG A 250 12.25 -7.59 -14.98
CA ARG A 250 11.63 -8.50 -14.00
C ARG A 250 12.55 -8.89 -12.82
N ALA A 251 13.85 -9.00 -13.05
CA ALA A 251 14.83 -9.30 -11.99
C ALA A 251 14.91 -8.17 -10.94
N ARG A 252 15.00 -6.90 -11.37
CA ARG A 252 15.00 -5.73 -10.49
C ARG A 252 13.63 -5.50 -9.87
N ALA A 253 12.55 -5.69 -10.64
CA ALA A 253 11.18 -5.62 -10.14
C ALA A 253 10.95 -6.56 -8.94
N ARG A 254 11.39 -7.83 -9.03
CA ARG A 254 11.29 -8.80 -7.94
C ARG A 254 12.05 -8.39 -6.67
N GLN A 255 13.20 -7.72 -6.80
CA GLN A 255 13.95 -7.22 -5.64
C GLN A 255 13.18 -6.13 -4.91
N LEU A 256 12.55 -5.20 -5.64
CA LEU A 256 11.72 -4.15 -5.03
C LEU A 256 10.40 -4.68 -4.47
N ILE A 257 9.80 -5.66 -5.12
CA ILE A 257 8.63 -6.36 -4.60
C ILE A 257 8.96 -7.01 -3.25
N GLU A 258 10.07 -7.76 -3.15
CA GLU A 258 10.51 -8.35 -1.88
C GLU A 258 10.79 -7.26 -0.83
N LEU A 259 11.44 -6.17 -1.21
CA LEU A 259 11.70 -5.03 -0.33
C LEU A 259 10.39 -4.46 0.25
N ALA A 260 9.37 -4.26 -0.60
CA ALA A 260 8.07 -3.74 -0.20
C ALA A 260 7.32 -4.74 0.69
N GLN A 261 7.19 -6.00 0.26
CA GLN A 261 6.52 -7.07 1.01
C GLN A 261 7.11 -7.23 2.40
N THR A 262 8.44 -7.23 2.52
CA THR A 262 9.10 -7.39 3.81
C THR A 262 9.08 -6.12 4.66
N ALA A 263 9.07 -4.93 4.04
CA ALA A 263 8.91 -3.67 4.76
C ALA A 263 7.54 -3.55 5.42
N LEU A 264 6.49 -3.99 4.73
CA LEU A 264 5.12 -3.96 5.24
C LEU A 264 4.87 -5.15 6.19
N GLY A 265 5.18 -6.37 5.74
CA GLY A 265 4.91 -7.59 6.50
C GLY A 265 5.61 -7.64 7.85
N ALA A 266 6.86 -7.17 7.95
CA ALA A 266 7.57 -7.13 9.25
C ALA A 266 6.87 -6.22 10.28
N ARG A 267 6.01 -5.30 9.83
CA ARG A 267 5.26 -4.33 10.66
C ARG A 267 3.77 -4.66 10.75
N CYS A 268 3.35 -5.89 10.42
CA CYS A 268 1.95 -6.30 10.35
C CYS A 268 1.11 -5.36 9.49
N ARG A 269 1.65 -4.91 8.36
CA ARG A 269 0.95 -4.09 7.37
C ARG A 269 0.80 -4.87 6.09
N GLU A 270 -0.26 -4.56 5.36
CA GLU A 270 -0.53 -5.08 4.04
C GLU A 270 -1.19 -3.99 3.17
N VAL A 271 -0.85 -3.98 1.89
CA VAL A 271 -1.70 -3.39 0.84
C VAL A 271 -1.77 -4.35 -0.34
N LEU A 272 -2.95 -4.50 -0.94
CA LEU A 272 -3.21 -5.48 -2.01
C LEU A 272 -2.16 -5.44 -3.14
N PRO A 273 -1.72 -4.27 -3.65
CA PRO A 273 -0.72 -4.23 -4.71
C PRO A 273 0.68 -4.74 -4.33
N THR A 274 1.00 -4.79 -3.03
CA THR A 274 2.25 -5.40 -2.56
C THR A 274 2.11 -6.90 -2.31
N SER A 275 0.88 -7.38 -2.03
CA SER A 275 0.58 -8.81 -1.88
C SER A 275 0.51 -9.51 -3.23
N TYR A 276 -0.14 -8.87 -4.22
CA TYR A 276 -0.35 -9.40 -5.58
C TYR A 276 0.27 -8.50 -6.67
N PRO A 277 1.59 -8.20 -6.59
CA PRO A 277 2.23 -7.32 -7.54
C PRO A 277 2.38 -8.00 -8.90
N ASN A 278 2.24 -7.21 -9.96
CA ASN A 278 2.62 -7.59 -11.30
C ASN A 278 4.13 -7.35 -11.49
N PRO A 279 4.97 -8.39 -11.57
CA PRO A 279 6.42 -8.22 -11.72
C PRO A 279 6.82 -7.66 -13.09
N ASP A 280 5.86 -7.56 -14.01
CA ASP A 280 6.04 -6.99 -15.34
C ASP A 280 5.58 -5.53 -15.44
N GLU A 281 5.09 -4.95 -14.35
CA GLU A 281 4.62 -3.56 -14.26
C GLU A 281 5.12 -2.96 -12.95
N VAL A 282 6.44 -2.75 -12.89
CA VAL A 282 7.09 -2.02 -11.80
C VAL A 282 7.81 -0.82 -12.38
N HIS A 283 7.34 0.37 -12.04
CA HIS A 283 7.97 1.62 -12.46
C HIS A 283 8.92 2.12 -11.38
N TRP A 284 10.09 2.60 -11.80
CA TRP A 284 11.06 3.29 -10.97
C TRP A 284 11.12 4.76 -11.34
N CYS A 285 10.95 5.61 -10.36
CA CYS A 285 11.02 7.06 -10.51
C CYS A 285 12.14 7.60 -9.63
N ASP A 286 13.14 8.25 -10.23
CA ASP A 286 14.14 9.00 -9.49
C ASP A 286 13.52 10.33 -9.02
N LEU A 287 13.53 10.55 -7.70
CA LEU A 287 12.99 11.75 -7.07
C LEU A 287 14.12 12.73 -6.64
N GLY A 288 15.35 12.44 -7.01
CA GLY A 288 16.54 13.22 -6.67
C GLY A 288 16.99 13.02 -5.22
N GLU A 289 18.24 13.43 -4.97
CA GLU A 289 18.93 13.27 -3.69
C GLU A 289 18.88 11.83 -3.13
N GLY A 290 18.96 10.81 -3.97
CA GLY A 290 18.91 9.40 -3.51
C GLY A 290 17.54 8.97 -2.98
N ALA A 291 16.51 9.79 -3.18
CA ALA A 291 15.12 9.37 -3.00
C ALA A 291 14.55 8.81 -4.31
N SER A 292 13.68 7.82 -4.19
CA SER A 292 13.05 7.17 -5.34
C SER A 292 11.68 6.64 -4.98
N LEU A 293 10.86 6.45 -5.99
CA LEU A 293 9.54 5.83 -5.89
C LEU A 293 9.49 4.58 -6.76
N ALA A 294 9.15 3.46 -6.16
CA ALA A 294 8.73 2.27 -6.89
C ALA A 294 7.20 2.24 -6.94
N ILE A 295 6.62 2.11 -8.14
CA ILE A 295 5.18 1.93 -8.36
C ILE A 295 4.95 0.49 -8.79
N PHE A 296 3.97 -0.19 -8.20
CA PHE A 296 3.65 -1.59 -8.44
C PHE A 296 2.23 -1.70 -9.02
N GLY A 297 2.11 -2.15 -10.27
CA GLY A 297 0.83 -2.60 -10.81
C GLY A 297 0.40 -3.92 -10.17
N VAL A 298 -0.89 -4.27 -10.31
CA VAL A 298 -1.47 -5.50 -9.77
C VAL A 298 -1.55 -6.59 -10.83
N ALA A 299 -1.31 -7.83 -10.41
CA ALA A 299 -1.40 -9.02 -11.26
C ALA A 299 -2.79 -9.11 -11.93
N PRO A 300 -2.87 -9.51 -13.22
CA PRO A 300 -4.14 -9.50 -13.98
C PRO A 300 -5.34 -10.19 -13.31
N SER A 301 -5.09 -11.23 -12.52
CA SER A 301 -6.13 -11.99 -11.78
C SER A 301 -6.78 -11.23 -10.63
N HIS A 302 -6.14 -10.17 -10.12
CA HIS A 302 -6.53 -9.41 -8.93
C HIS A 302 -6.86 -7.94 -9.23
N ARG A 303 -6.88 -7.55 -10.51
CA ARG A 303 -7.26 -6.20 -10.95
C ARG A 303 -8.74 -5.91 -10.66
N LEU A 304 -9.02 -4.69 -10.22
CA LEU A 304 -10.39 -4.15 -10.15
C LEU A 304 -10.95 -3.94 -11.57
N ASN A 305 -12.24 -3.65 -11.73
CA ASN A 305 -12.82 -3.49 -13.08
C ASN A 305 -12.62 -2.08 -13.66
N LEU A 306 -13.19 -1.06 -13.02
CA LEU A 306 -13.17 0.32 -13.52
C LEU A 306 -11.95 1.12 -13.03
N GLU A 307 -11.37 0.69 -11.92
CA GLU A 307 -10.19 1.32 -11.32
C GLU A 307 -8.95 0.47 -11.62
N THR A 308 -7.78 1.09 -11.57
CA THR A 308 -6.50 0.38 -11.39
C THR A 308 -6.15 0.43 -9.92
N ASN A 309 -5.80 -0.70 -9.29
CA ASN A 309 -5.30 -0.68 -7.91
C ASN A 309 -3.77 -0.72 -7.97
N THR A 310 -3.11 0.39 -7.62
CA THR A 310 -1.66 0.52 -7.78
C THR A 310 -1.01 0.80 -6.44
N GLY A 311 0.08 0.10 -6.14
CA GLY A 311 0.87 0.32 -4.92
C GLY A 311 2.07 1.20 -5.17
N TYR A 312 2.64 1.72 -4.10
CA TYR A 312 3.96 2.32 -4.18
C TYR A 312 4.80 2.10 -2.92
N LEU A 313 6.11 2.23 -3.09
CA LEU A 313 7.11 2.27 -2.02
C LEU A 313 8.02 3.48 -2.25
N LEU A 314 8.04 4.39 -1.29
CA LEU A 314 9.02 5.48 -1.21
C LEU A 314 10.29 4.96 -0.55
N VAL A 315 11.42 5.26 -1.17
CA VAL A 315 12.75 4.81 -0.73
C VAL A 315 13.67 6.04 -0.63
N SER A 316 14.46 6.13 0.44
CA SER A 316 15.55 7.11 0.57
C SER A 316 16.85 6.41 0.92
N ASN A 317 17.88 6.57 0.08
CA ASN A 317 19.18 5.90 0.22
C ASN A 317 19.04 4.38 0.44
N GLY A 318 18.10 3.77 -0.30
CA GLY A 318 17.75 2.35 -0.21
C GLY A 318 16.85 1.96 0.97
N VAL A 319 16.54 2.86 1.91
CA VAL A 319 15.66 2.58 3.05
C VAL A 319 14.21 2.82 2.66
N PRO A 320 13.28 1.87 2.87
CA PRO A 320 11.84 2.11 2.72
C PRO A 320 11.36 3.14 3.74
N VAL A 321 10.89 4.30 3.26
CA VAL A 321 10.45 5.42 4.11
C VAL A 321 8.94 5.64 4.12
N GLY A 322 8.24 5.23 3.06
CA GLY A 322 6.79 5.35 2.95
C GLY A 322 6.23 4.33 1.97
N TYR A 323 4.91 4.16 2.00
CA TYR A 323 4.19 3.21 1.16
C TYR A 323 2.73 3.66 0.99
N GLY A 324 2.01 3.04 0.06
CA GLY A 324 0.57 3.24 -0.01
C GLY A 324 -0.04 2.65 -1.26
N GLY A 325 -1.32 2.97 -1.43
CA GLY A 325 -2.10 2.67 -2.62
C GLY A 325 -2.56 3.96 -3.29
N VAL A 326 -2.72 3.89 -4.60
CA VAL A 326 -3.41 4.88 -5.41
C VAL A 326 -4.35 4.11 -6.30
N THR A 327 -5.62 4.53 -6.36
CA THR A 327 -6.61 3.91 -7.26
C THR A 327 -6.98 4.85 -8.41
N PRO A 328 -6.20 4.91 -9.49
CA PRO A 328 -6.60 5.65 -10.69
C PRO A 328 -7.93 5.15 -11.25
N PHE A 329 -8.82 6.09 -11.52
CA PHE A 329 -10.13 5.91 -12.09
C PHE A 329 -10.41 7.07 -13.05
N TYR A 330 -10.49 6.79 -14.35
CA TYR A 330 -10.68 7.81 -15.38
C TYR A 330 -9.63 8.95 -15.28
N ARG A 331 -10.02 10.16 -14.86
CA ARG A 331 -9.15 11.34 -14.70
C ARG A 331 -8.80 11.67 -13.26
N GLN A 332 -9.19 10.82 -12.33
CA GLN A 332 -8.97 11.01 -10.90
C GLN A 332 -8.31 9.80 -10.23
N ALA A 333 -7.86 9.96 -9.00
CA ALA A 333 -7.41 8.84 -8.18
C ALA A 333 -7.68 9.08 -6.69
N ASN A 334 -8.13 8.04 -5.99
CA ASN A 334 -8.13 8.04 -4.53
C ASN A 334 -6.73 7.69 -4.02
N THR A 335 -6.26 8.39 -2.99
CA THR A 335 -4.95 8.15 -2.40
C THR A 335 -4.86 8.61 -0.94
N GLY A 336 -3.77 8.24 -0.27
CA GLY A 336 -3.41 8.68 1.07
C GLY A 336 -1.91 8.49 1.31
N ILE A 337 -1.34 9.35 2.16
CA ILE A 337 0.07 9.26 2.52
C ILE A 337 0.27 8.27 3.66
N ASN A 338 1.17 7.29 3.50
CA ASN A 338 1.71 6.56 4.64
C ASN A 338 3.23 6.68 4.68
N ILE A 339 3.72 7.35 5.72
CA ILE A 339 5.15 7.40 6.06
C ILE A 339 5.36 6.55 7.29
N PHE A 340 6.33 5.63 7.26
CA PHE A 340 6.62 4.85 8.46
C PHE A 340 7.06 5.79 9.59
N ASP A 341 6.62 5.50 10.81
CA ASP A 341 6.85 6.32 12.02
C ASP A 341 8.28 6.86 12.18
N PRO A 342 9.35 6.07 11.93
CA PRO A 342 10.72 6.58 12.04
C PRO A 342 10.99 7.83 11.20
N PHE A 343 10.35 7.95 10.03
CA PHE A 343 10.64 8.95 9.02
C PHE A 343 9.67 10.13 9.03
N ARG A 344 8.69 10.16 9.95
CA ARG A 344 7.84 11.33 10.16
C ARG A 344 8.72 12.54 10.57
N GLY A 345 8.46 13.70 9.98
CA GLY A 345 9.29 14.91 10.16
C GLY A 345 10.54 14.99 9.26
N SER A 346 10.68 14.10 8.28
CA SER A 346 11.63 14.22 7.16
C SER A 346 11.06 15.10 6.04
N GLU A 347 11.65 15.01 4.84
CA GLU A 347 11.16 15.58 3.57
C GLU A 347 9.89 14.89 3.00
N ALA A 348 9.08 14.25 3.86
CA ALA A 348 7.88 13.50 3.49
C ALA A 348 6.89 14.29 2.62
N ALA A 349 6.69 15.59 2.89
CA ALA A 349 5.81 16.45 2.10
C ALA A 349 6.31 16.62 0.66
N TYR A 350 7.62 16.81 0.49
CA TYR A 350 8.24 16.86 -0.85
C TYR A 350 8.08 15.52 -1.57
N LEU A 351 8.41 14.41 -0.91
CA LEU A 351 8.31 13.07 -1.50
C LEU A 351 6.88 12.72 -1.91
N TRP A 352 5.89 13.17 -1.14
CA TRP A 352 4.48 13.01 -1.47
C TRP A 352 4.09 13.77 -2.74
N VAL A 353 4.51 15.03 -2.88
CA VAL A 353 4.23 15.82 -4.10
C VAL A 353 4.88 15.19 -5.33
N GLU A 354 6.14 14.72 -5.22
CA GLU A 354 6.79 14.00 -6.31
C GLU A 354 6.12 12.66 -6.63
N MET A 355 5.51 11.99 -5.64
CA MET A 355 4.71 10.80 -5.89
C MET A 355 3.46 11.15 -6.69
N LEU A 356 2.73 12.22 -6.34
CA LEU A 356 1.57 12.68 -7.14
C LEU A 356 1.98 13.03 -8.57
N ARG A 357 3.13 13.69 -8.76
CA ARG A 357 3.73 13.95 -10.08
C ARG A 357 4.01 12.68 -10.86
N ALA A 358 4.55 11.65 -10.21
CA ALA A 358 4.79 10.35 -10.83
C ALA A 358 3.47 9.70 -11.28
N PHE A 359 2.43 9.73 -10.46
CA PHE A 359 1.11 9.17 -10.81
C PHE A 359 0.39 9.97 -11.90
N HIS A 360 0.55 11.30 -11.94
CA HIS A 360 0.13 12.11 -13.07
C HIS A 360 0.85 11.65 -14.36
N SER A 361 2.17 11.49 -14.31
CA SER A 361 2.98 11.11 -15.48
C SER A 361 2.73 9.68 -15.97
N VAL A 362 2.46 8.72 -15.07
CA VAL A 362 2.19 7.32 -15.44
C VAL A 362 0.75 7.10 -15.88
N TYR A 363 -0.21 7.62 -15.12
CA TYR A 363 -1.63 7.28 -15.26
C TYR A 363 -2.49 8.41 -15.83
N GLY A 364 -1.95 9.63 -15.99
CA GLY A 364 -2.71 10.78 -16.48
C GLY A 364 -3.69 11.37 -15.47
N VAL A 365 -3.48 11.13 -14.16
CA VAL A 365 -4.37 11.62 -13.10
C VAL A 365 -4.30 13.14 -13.01
N THR A 366 -5.46 13.81 -13.08
CA THR A 366 -5.58 15.28 -12.98
C THR A 366 -6.38 15.73 -11.77
N ARG A 367 -6.97 14.80 -11.01
CA ARG A 367 -7.71 15.07 -9.78
C ARG A 367 -7.36 14.03 -8.72
N PHE A 368 -6.80 14.47 -7.60
CA PHE A 368 -6.45 13.59 -6.48
C PHE A 368 -7.46 13.77 -5.36
N VAL A 369 -7.94 12.66 -4.84
CA VAL A 369 -8.95 12.61 -3.78
C VAL A 369 -8.36 11.89 -2.58
N VAL A 370 -8.54 12.47 -1.40
CA VAL A 370 -8.19 11.86 -0.12
C VAL A 370 -9.49 11.73 0.66
N ASN A 371 -9.79 10.51 1.12
CA ASN A 371 -10.99 10.22 1.89
C ASN A 371 -10.87 10.69 3.36
N GLY A 372 -11.99 11.12 3.95
CA GLY A 372 -12.14 11.52 5.35
C GLY A 372 -11.36 10.70 6.37
N TYR A 373 -11.33 9.36 6.25
CA TYR A 373 -10.63 8.48 7.19
C TYR A 373 -9.12 8.77 7.28
N GLN A 374 -8.50 9.20 6.18
CA GLN A 374 -7.07 9.51 6.12
C GLN A 374 -6.69 10.77 6.90
N PHE A 375 -7.66 11.63 7.21
CA PHE A 375 -7.41 12.90 7.93
C PHE A 375 -8.31 13.15 9.14
N GLY A 376 -9.21 12.22 9.49
CA GLY A 376 -9.85 12.22 10.80
C GLY A 376 -11.20 11.53 10.94
N GLU A 377 -11.92 11.22 9.86
CA GLU A 377 -13.27 10.66 9.95
C GLU A 377 -13.24 9.24 10.50
N GLY A 378 -13.76 9.04 11.72
CA GLY A 378 -13.62 7.77 12.43
C GLY A 378 -12.19 7.40 12.85
N ASN A 379 -11.21 8.30 12.66
CA ASN A 379 -9.80 8.04 12.91
C ASN A 379 -9.20 9.06 13.91
N SER A 380 -9.14 8.66 15.19
CA SER A 380 -8.61 9.51 16.26
C SER A 380 -7.10 9.78 16.13
N GLU A 381 -6.32 8.86 15.56
CA GLU A 381 -4.89 9.07 15.31
C GLU A 381 -4.67 10.19 14.28
N ALA A 382 -5.44 10.18 13.19
CA ALA A 382 -5.37 11.21 12.16
C ALA A 382 -5.74 12.60 12.71
N ILE A 383 -6.77 12.68 13.57
CA ILE A 383 -7.12 13.92 14.30
C ILE A 383 -5.95 14.39 15.18
N ASN A 384 -5.35 13.49 15.95
CA ASN A 384 -4.25 13.84 16.88
C ASN A 384 -2.97 14.27 16.15
N SER A 385 -2.72 13.74 14.94
CA SER A 385 -1.55 14.10 14.14
C SER A 385 -1.71 15.41 13.37
N GLY A 386 -2.93 15.96 13.28
CA GLY A 386 -3.22 17.15 12.49
C GLY A 386 -3.12 16.92 10.97
N ALA A 387 -3.35 15.68 10.51
CA ALA A 387 -3.21 15.26 9.12
C ALA A 387 -4.00 16.13 8.13
N TYR A 388 -5.16 16.65 8.54
CA TYR A 388 -5.94 17.62 7.74
C TYR A 388 -5.08 18.78 7.22
N TRP A 389 -4.29 19.40 8.09
CA TRP A 389 -3.48 20.57 7.74
C TRP A 389 -2.26 20.21 6.90
N PHE A 390 -1.82 18.95 6.90
CA PHE A 390 -0.82 18.47 5.95
C PHE A 390 -1.36 18.57 4.51
N TYR A 391 -2.51 17.98 4.24
CA TYR A 391 -3.14 18.03 2.92
C TYR A 391 -3.56 19.44 2.52
N TYR A 392 -4.16 20.20 3.44
CA TYR A 392 -4.61 21.57 3.17
C TYR A 392 -3.45 22.48 2.72
N ARG A 393 -2.27 22.37 3.36
CA ARG A 393 -1.08 23.16 2.99
C ARG A 393 -0.52 22.79 1.62
N LEU A 394 -0.82 21.58 1.12
CA LEU A 394 -0.42 21.12 -0.21
C LEU A 394 -1.45 21.46 -1.31
N GLY A 395 -2.48 22.25 -0.97
CA GLY A 395 -3.47 22.72 -1.93
C GLY A 395 -4.78 21.95 -1.95
N PHE A 396 -4.91 20.86 -1.19
CA PHE A 396 -6.16 20.11 -1.12
C PHE A 396 -7.26 20.92 -0.42
N ARG A 397 -8.50 20.83 -0.90
CA ARG A 397 -9.66 21.56 -0.38
C ARG A 397 -10.84 20.63 -0.16
N PRO A 398 -11.69 20.91 0.85
CA PRO A 398 -12.94 20.16 1.03
C PRO A 398 -13.85 20.23 -0.19
N ASP A 399 -14.53 19.13 -0.47
CA ASP A 399 -15.57 18.98 -1.49
C ASP A 399 -16.87 19.74 -1.17
N HIS A 400 -17.16 19.95 0.11
CA HIS A 400 -18.34 20.67 0.59
C HIS A 400 -18.06 22.14 0.94
N GLU A 401 -18.99 23.04 0.59
CA GLU A 401 -18.82 24.49 0.74
C GLU A 401 -18.69 24.94 2.20
N ALA A 402 -19.48 24.35 3.11
CA ALA A 402 -19.43 24.68 4.53
C ALA A 402 -18.05 24.38 5.13
N GLN A 403 -17.49 23.22 4.80
CA GLN A 403 -16.15 22.80 5.21
C GLN A 403 -15.08 23.69 4.56
N ARG A 404 -15.23 24.09 3.28
CA ARG A 404 -14.31 25.06 2.65
C ARG A 404 -14.25 26.39 3.41
N LYS A 405 -15.41 26.96 3.76
CA LYS A 405 -15.51 28.20 4.52
C LYS A 405 -14.87 28.06 5.90
N LEU A 406 -15.14 26.95 6.60
CA LEU A 406 -14.53 26.64 7.90
C LEU A 406 -13.01 26.51 7.81
N ALA A 407 -12.52 25.76 6.83
CA ALA A 407 -11.10 25.52 6.60
C ALA A 407 -10.35 26.82 6.27
N ALA A 408 -10.93 27.69 5.45
CA ALA A 408 -10.33 28.99 5.12
C ALA A 408 -10.20 29.90 6.35
N ARG A 409 -11.26 29.96 7.18
CA ARG A 409 -11.25 30.74 8.43
C ARG A 409 -10.18 30.22 9.40
N GLU A 410 -10.15 28.91 9.60
CA GLU A 410 -9.22 28.27 10.52
C GLU A 410 -7.77 28.31 10.01
N GLY A 411 -7.56 28.15 8.71
CA GLY A 411 -6.25 28.30 8.07
C GLY A 411 -5.69 29.73 8.24
N LYS A 412 -6.54 30.75 8.07
CA LYS A 412 -6.17 32.16 8.34
C LYS A 412 -5.80 32.37 9.80
N ARG A 413 -6.53 31.75 10.74
CA ARG A 413 -6.20 31.78 12.17
C ARG A 413 -4.81 31.18 12.43
N LEU A 414 -4.55 29.99 11.89
CA LEU A 414 -3.27 29.26 12.05
C LEU A 414 -2.07 29.95 11.39
N SER A 415 -2.30 30.82 10.39
CA SER A 415 -1.23 31.61 9.77
C SER A 415 -0.70 32.74 10.66
N ARG A 416 -1.40 33.08 11.75
CA ARG A 416 -0.99 34.15 12.68
C ARG A 416 0.10 33.65 13.64
N PRO A 417 1.14 34.46 13.92
CA PRO A 417 2.13 34.12 14.93
C PRO A 417 1.48 33.80 16.28
N GLY A 418 1.91 32.71 16.93
CA GLY A 418 1.42 32.29 18.24
C GLY A 418 0.04 31.59 18.26
N ALA A 419 -0.57 31.35 17.10
CA ALA A 419 -1.84 30.62 17.04
C ALA A 419 -1.69 29.17 17.54
N GLY A 420 -2.50 28.79 18.54
CA GLY A 420 -2.60 27.40 18.99
C GLY A 420 -3.17 26.46 17.92
N PRO A 421 -2.98 25.13 18.07
CA PRO A 421 -3.54 24.13 17.14
C PRO A 421 -5.06 24.23 17.06
N SER A 422 -5.64 23.72 15.97
CA SER A 422 -7.10 23.59 15.85
C SER A 422 -7.67 22.67 16.92
N GLU A 423 -8.82 23.05 17.45
CA GLU A 423 -9.55 22.19 18.39
C GLU A 423 -9.97 20.88 17.73
N ARG A 424 -9.99 19.79 18.52
CA ARG A 424 -10.38 18.46 18.01
C ARG A 424 -11.80 18.45 17.42
N ALA A 425 -12.73 19.20 18.01
CA ALA A 425 -14.09 19.31 17.49
C ALA A 425 -14.12 19.91 16.08
N VAL A 426 -13.35 20.99 15.86
CA VAL A 426 -13.19 21.62 14.53
C VAL A 426 -12.58 20.64 13.54
N LEU A 427 -11.53 19.91 13.93
CA LEU A 427 -10.89 18.91 13.07
C LEU A 427 -11.87 17.78 12.69
N ARG A 428 -12.72 17.32 13.61
CA ARG A 428 -13.74 16.30 13.29
C ARG A 428 -14.80 16.81 12.31
N THR A 429 -15.19 18.09 12.42
CA THR A 429 -16.10 18.70 11.45
C THR A 429 -15.45 18.84 10.08
N LEU A 430 -14.20 19.29 10.04
CA LEU A 430 -13.40 19.39 8.82
C LEU A 430 -13.11 18.03 8.19
N ALA A 431 -13.10 16.96 8.99
CA ALA A 431 -12.84 15.61 8.53
C ALA A 431 -13.97 14.97 7.72
N LYS A 432 -15.19 15.54 7.74
CA LYS A 432 -16.35 14.99 7.02
C LYS A 432 -16.27 15.26 5.52
N GLY A 433 -16.31 14.19 4.71
CA GLY A 433 -16.23 14.25 3.25
C GLY A 433 -14.80 14.10 2.75
N ASP A 434 -14.53 14.56 1.53
CA ASP A 434 -13.24 14.37 0.87
C ASP A 434 -12.41 15.65 0.78
N LEU A 435 -11.09 15.48 0.76
CA LEU A 435 -10.15 16.52 0.38
C LEU A 435 -9.68 16.30 -1.06
N ILE A 436 -9.86 17.31 -1.91
CA ILE A 436 -9.61 17.24 -3.35
C ILE A 436 -8.49 18.20 -3.74
N LEU A 437 -7.57 17.72 -4.58
CA LEU A 437 -6.63 18.54 -5.34
C LEU A 437 -6.92 18.35 -6.83
N GLU A 438 -7.42 19.41 -7.47
CA GLU A 438 -7.61 19.46 -8.92
C GLU A 438 -6.43 20.20 -9.56
N LEU A 439 -5.83 19.59 -10.59
CA LEU A 439 -4.77 20.22 -11.34
C LEU A 439 -5.35 21.25 -12.33
N PRO A 440 -4.58 22.28 -12.70
CA PRO A 440 -4.96 23.23 -13.74
C PRO A 440 -5.45 22.52 -15.01
N GLY A 441 -6.62 22.94 -15.51
CA GLY A 441 -7.25 22.37 -16.70
C GLY A 441 -8.20 21.20 -16.45
N PHE A 442 -8.42 20.78 -15.20
CA PHE A 442 -9.44 19.78 -14.88
C PHE A 442 -10.86 20.30 -15.20
N ASP A 443 -11.65 19.51 -15.95
CA ASP A 443 -13.05 19.80 -16.24
C ASP A 443 -13.95 19.16 -15.18
N ALA A 444 -14.74 19.95 -14.46
CA ALA A 444 -15.63 19.46 -13.40
C ALA A 444 -16.65 18.41 -13.89
N ARG A 445 -16.99 18.37 -15.19
CA ARG A 445 -17.85 17.34 -15.77
C ARG A 445 -17.21 15.95 -15.77
N ASP A 446 -15.89 15.87 -15.61
CA ASP A 446 -15.12 14.63 -15.51
C ASP A 446 -15.02 14.09 -14.08
N ALA A 447 -15.56 14.80 -13.08
CA ALA A 447 -15.56 14.34 -11.70
C ALA A 447 -16.55 13.19 -11.49
N LEU A 448 -16.04 12.10 -10.91
CA LEU A 448 -16.81 10.89 -10.61
C LEU A 448 -16.79 10.66 -9.08
N GLU A 449 -17.96 10.55 -8.45
CA GLU A 449 -18.02 10.19 -7.04
C GLU A 449 -17.71 8.70 -6.84
N GLU A 450 -17.04 8.34 -5.74
CA GLU A 450 -16.74 6.94 -5.40
C GLU A 450 -18.01 6.08 -5.34
N SER A 451 -19.13 6.66 -4.90
CA SER A 451 -20.44 5.99 -4.88
C SER A 451 -20.90 5.49 -6.26
N LEU A 452 -20.40 6.07 -7.36
CA LEU A 452 -20.71 5.61 -8.71
C LEU A 452 -20.15 4.22 -9.01
N LEU A 453 -19.06 3.78 -8.36
CA LEU A 453 -18.49 2.45 -8.56
C LEU A 453 -19.46 1.35 -8.09
N VAL A 454 -20.13 1.58 -6.95
CA VAL A 454 -21.18 0.67 -6.43
C VAL A 454 -22.37 0.67 -7.37
N LYS A 455 -22.81 1.84 -7.85
CA LYS A 455 -23.90 1.94 -8.81
C LYS A 455 -23.58 1.24 -10.14
N ALA A 456 -22.35 1.39 -10.64
CA ALA A 456 -21.88 0.72 -11.86
C ALA A 456 -21.88 -0.81 -11.70
N SER A 457 -21.46 -1.32 -10.54
CA SER A 457 -21.50 -2.75 -10.23
C SER A 457 -22.93 -3.30 -10.19
N ARG A 458 -23.88 -2.54 -9.63
CA ARG A 458 -25.31 -2.89 -9.62
C ARG A 458 -25.91 -2.85 -11.03
N ALA A 459 -25.56 -1.83 -11.82
CA ALA A 459 -25.93 -1.71 -13.22
C ALA A 459 -25.46 -2.91 -14.04
N ALA A 460 -24.19 -3.31 -13.90
CA ALA A 460 -23.65 -4.51 -14.53
C ALA A 460 -24.43 -5.78 -14.15
N SER A 461 -24.80 -5.91 -12.87
CA SER A 461 -25.61 -7.05 -12.40
C SER A 461 -27.00 -7.07 -13.02
N ARG A 462 -27.65 -5.91 -13.16
CA ARG A 462 -28.94 -5.76 -13.84
C ARG A 462 -28.83 -6.08 -15.34
N THR A 463 -27.77 -5.63 -16.00
CA THR A 463 -27.49 -5.97 -17.41
C THR A 463 -27.37 -7.48 -17.58
N LEU A 464 -26.57 -8.15 -16.75
CA LEU A 464 -26.42 -9.61 -16.79
C LEU A 464 -27.73 -10.35 -16.52
N ALA A 465 -28.56 -9.85 -15.61
CA ALA A 465 -29.84 -10.47 -15.25
C ALA A 465 -30.89 -10.45 -16.38
N LYS A 466 -30.69 -9.64 -17.43
CA LYS A 466 -31.56 -9.64 -18.62
C LYS A 466 -31.33 -10.85 -19.52
N ALA A 467 -30.15 -11.48 -19.44
CA ALA A 467 -29.86 -12.67 -20.22
C ALA A 467 -30.67 -13.87 -19.66
N PRO A 468 -31.41 -14.63 -20.49
CA PRO A 468 -32.29 -15.71 -20.05
C PRO A 468 -31.51 -17.01 -19.76
N HIS A 469 -30.43 -16.92 -18.97
CA HIS A 469 -29.52 -18.01 -18.68
C HIS A 469 -29.25 -18.13 -17.18
N LEU A 470 -29.53 -19.32 -16.61
CA LEU A 470 -29.24 -19.62 -15.20
C LEU A 470 -27.74 -19.64 -14.92
N ALA A 471 -26.94 -20.18 -15.86
CA ALA A 471 -25.50 -20.21 -15.74
C ALA A 471 -24.89 -18.84 -16.03
N ARG A 472 -24.29 -18.21 -15.00
CA ARG A 472 -23.66 -16.88 -15.10
C ARG A 472 -22.64 -16.76 -16.23
N VAL A 473 -21.82 -17.80 -16.44
CA VAL A 473 -20.82 -17.81 -17.51
C VAL A 473 -21.44 -17.69 -18.92
N VAL A 474 -22.65 -18.24 -19.11
CA VAL A 474 -23.36 -18.17 -20.39
C VAL A 474 -23.98 -16.78 -20.57
N ALA A 475 -24.59 -16.23 -19.52
CA ALA A 475 -25.09 -14.85 -19.51
C ALA A 475 -23.98 -13.83 -19.83
N GLU A 476 -22.81 -13.97 -19.21
CA GLU A 476 -21.64 -13.12 -19.47
C GLU A 476 -21.17 -13.23 -20.93
N ALA A 477 -21.13 -14.44 -21.49
CA ALA A 477 -20.74 -14.64 -22.87
C ALA A 477 -21.73 -13.99 -23.85
N GLN A 478 -23.04 -14.09 -23.59
CA GLN A 478 -24.06 -13.43 -24.40
C GLN A 478 -23.93 -11.90 -24.35
N ILE A 479 -23.86 -11.30 -23.16
CA ILE A 479 -23.70 -9.84 -23.01
C ILE A 479 -22.41 -9.34 -23.65
N ALA A 480 -21.33 -10.13 -23.61
CA ALA A 480 -20.10 -9.79 -24.30
C ALA A 480 -20.26 -9.81 -25.84
N GLN A 481 -21.02 -10.74 -26.41
CA GLN A 481 -21.31 -10.76 -27.84
C GLN A 481 -22.18 -9.57 -28.26
N GLU A 482 -23.20 -9.22 -27.47
CA GLU A 482 -24.03 -8.03 -27.69
C GLU A 482 -23.20 -6.74 -27.63
N ALA A 483 -22.29 -6.63 -26.65
CA ALA A 483 -21.36 -5.52 -26.56
C ALA A 483 -20.41 -5.45 -27.76
N ALA A 484 -19.91 -6.59 -28.24
CA ALA A 484 -19.06 -6.63 -29.42
C ALA A 484 -19.81 -6.15 -30.67
N ALA A 485 -21.07 -6.54 -30.85
CA ALA A 485 -21.91 -6.08 -31.94
C ALA A 485 -22.20 -4.57 -31.84
N ALA A 486 -22.61 -4.08 -30.66
CA ALA A 486 -22.91 -2.67 -30.43
C ALA A 486 -21.69 -1.75 -30.64
N LEU A 487 -20.51 -2.20 -30.23
CA LEU A 487 -19.25 -1.47 -30.43
C LEU A 487 -18.61 -1.69 -31.80
N SER A 488 -19.14 -2.61 -32.61
CA SER A 488 -18.54 -3.04 -33.89
C SER A 488 -17.12 -3.62 -33.73
N ALA A 489 -16.88 -4.37 -32.64
CA ALA A 489 -15.63 -5.07 -32.36
C ALA A 489 -15.57 -6.43 -33.08
N SER A 490 -14.92 -6.47 -34.26
CA SER A 490 -14.88 -7.66 -35.12
C SER A 490 -13.64 -8.56 -34.93
N ASP A 491 -12.59 -8.09 -34.25
CA ASP A 491 -11.28 -8.73 -34.19
C ASP A 491 -10.98 -9.48 -32.87
N LEU A 492 -11.98 -9.67 -32.00
CA LEU A 492 -11.83 -10.29 -30.67
C LEU A 492 -11.15 -11.68 -30.68
N LYS A 493 -11.27 -12.42 -31.79
CA LYS A 493 -10.61 -13.73 -31.96
C LYS A 493 -9.08 -13.61 -32.00
N SER A 494 -8.54 -12.49 -32.48
CA SER A 494 -7.10 -12.22 -32.54
C SER A 494 -6.49 -11.80 -31.20
N TRP A 495 -7.33 -11.44 -30.22
CA TRP A 495 -6.88 -10.95 -28.92
C TRP A 495 -6.29 -12.09 -28.08
N THR A 496 -5.54 -11.74 -27.05
CA THR A 496 -5.08 -12.69 -26.04
C THR A 496 -6.25 -13.16 -25.15
N ARG A 497 -6.03 -14.23 -24.38
CA ARG A 497 -7.02 -14.73 -23.41
C ARG A 497 -7.39 -13.65 -22.37
N ASP A 498 -6.41 -12.91 -21.89
CA ASP A 498 -6.61 -11.90 -20.84
C ASP A 498 -7.33 -10.66 -21.37
N GLU A 499 -7.01 -10.21 -22.59
CA GLU A 499 -7.74 -9.15 -23.28
C GLU A 499 -9.21 -9.50 -23.49
N ARG A 500 -9.52 -10.73 -23.97
CA ARG A 500 -10.91 -11.20 -24.08
C ARG A 500 -11.61 -11.29 -22.73
N ALA A 501 -10.93 -11.82 -21.72
CA ALA A 501 -11.51 -11.92 -20.38
C ALA A 501 -11.82 -10.54 -19.79
N ALA A 502 -10.95 -9.55 -20.02
CA ALA A 502 -11.18 -8.18 -19.59
C ALA A 502 -12.33 -7.51 -20.35
N PHE A 503 -12.42 -7.74 -21.67
CA PHE A 503 -13.56 -7.31 -22.47
C PHE A 503 -14.88 -7.86 -21.90
N ASN A 504 -14.96 -9.16 -21.66
CA ASN A 504 -16.15 -9.81 -21.12
C ASN A 504 -16.55 -9.26 -19.74
N ARG A 505 -15.58 -8.98 -18.86
CA ARG A 505 -15.84 -8.40 -17.53
C ARG A 505 -16.40 -6.98 -17.59
N LEU A 506 -15.96 -6.18 -18.57
CA LEU A 506 -16.38 -4.79 -18.71
C LEU A 506 -17.66 -4.63 -19.55
N ALA A 507 -17.99 -5.60 -20.41
CA ALA A 507 -19.15 -5.56 -21.30
C ALA A 507 -20.47 -5.23 -20.59
N PRO A 508 -20.82 -5.82 -19.42
CA PRO A 508 -22.04 -5.48 -18.72
C PRO A 508 -22.14 -4.02 -18.24
N ILE A 509 -20.99 -3.40 -17.93
CA ILE A 509 -20.95 -1.97 -17.55
C ILE A 509 -21.14 -1.12 -18.81
N VAL A 510 -20.46 -1.45 -19.90
CA VAL A 510 -20.60 -0.72 -21.16
C VAL A 510 -22.04 -0.78 -21.68
N MET A 511 -22.65 -1.97 -21.65
CA MET A 511 -24.04 -2.19 -22.07
C MET A 511 -25.08 -1.61 -21.09
N SER A 512 -24.67 -1.09 -19.94
CA SER A 512 -25.58 -0.31 -19.07
C SER A 512 -25.79 1.12 -19.57
N VAL A 513 -24.92 1.60 -20.47
CA VAL A 513 -25.06 2.91 -21.13
C VAL A 513 -26.02 2.76 -22.31
N LYS A 514 -27.12 3.53 -22.30
CA LYS A 514 -28.13 3.50 -23.36
C LYS A 514 -27.54 3.96 -24.70
N ASP A 515 -27.99 3.32 -25.77
CA ASP A 515 -27.73 3.70 -27.16
C ASP A 515 -26.27 3.73 -27.60
N VAL A 516 -25.38 2.99 -26.91
CA VAL A 516 -23.95 2.90 -27.28
C VAL A 516 -23.73 2.41 -28.72
N GLN A 517 -24.67 1.64 -29.27
CA GLN A 517 -24.66 1.19 -30.67
C GLN A 517 -24.79 2.33 -31.69
N ASN A 518 -25.37 3.47 -31.30
CA ASN A 518 -25.59 4.64 -32.15
C ASN A 518 -24.46 5.68 -32.03
N TRP A 519 -23.43 5.41 -31.22
CA TRP A 519 -22.35 6.36 -30.99
C TRP A 519 -21.41 6.47 -32.20
N PRO A 520 -20.69 7.60 -32.34
CA PRO A 520 -19.67 7.73 -33.37
C PRO A 520 -18.61 6.62 -33.30
N GLU A 521 -18.18 6.11 -34.46
CA GLU A 521 -17.17 5.04 -34.55
C GLU A 521 -15.84 5.39 -33.89
N ALA A 522 -15.49 6.68 -33.81
CA ALA A 522 -14.32 7.14 -33.07
C ALA A 522 -14.45 6.87 -31.56
N GLU A 523 -15.64 7.05 -30.97
CA GLU A 523 -15.89 6.84 -29.54
C GLU A 523 -15.98 5.34 -29.21
N LYS A 524 -16.66 4.55 -30.06
CA LYS A 524 -16.68 3.08 -29.92
C LYS A 524 -15.27 2.49 -29.91
N ARG A 525 -14.39 2.94 -30.83
CA ARG A 525 -12.98 2.51 -30.87
C ARG A 525 -12.21 2.84 -29.60
N LYS A 526 -12.47 3.99 -28.96
CA LYS A 526 -11.85 4.33 -27.66
C LYS A 526 -12.31 3.36 -26.56
N ILE A 527 -13.59 3.03 -26.51
CA ILE A 527 -14.14 2.06 -25.54
C ILE A 527 -13.52 0.67 -25.77
N ILE A 528 -13.44 0.20 -27.02
CA ILE A 528 -12.78 -1.06 -27.37
C ILE A 528 -11.32 -1.05 -26.90
N ALA A 529 -10.58 0.02 -27.19
CA ALA A 529 -9.18 0.16 -26.80
C ALA A 529 -9.00 0.12 -25.27
N MET A 530 -9.90 0.80 -24.53
CA MET A 530 -9.92 0.76 -23.06
C MET A 530 -10.19 -0.65 -22.55
N MET A 531 -11.25 -1.31 -23.04
CA MET A 531 -11.61 -2.67 -22.61
C MET A 531 -10.49 -3.67 -22.90
N ARG A 532 -9.84 -3.57 -24.07
CA ARG A 532 -8.68 -4.39 -24.44
C ARG A 532 -7.49 -4.13 -23.50
N ALA A 533 -7.16 -2.86 -23.27
CA ALA A 533 -6.01 -2.46 -22.46
C ALA A 533 -6.10 -2.98 -21.01
N LYS A 534 -7.32 -3.22 -20.50
CA LYS A 534 -7.53 -3.80 -19.16
C LYS A 534 -6.95 -5.21 -19.01
N GLY A 535 -6.93 -6.00 -20.09
CA GLY A 535 -6.33 -7.33 -20.14
C GLY A 535 -4.87 -7.33 -20.59
N SER A 536 -4.27 -6.17 -20.84
CA SER A 536 -2.88 -6.07 -21.27
C SER A 536 -1.89 -6.39 -20.14
N ARG A 537 -0.61 -6.53 -20.48
CA ARG A 537 0.45 -6.79 -19.50
C ARG A 537 0.58 -5.66 -18.47
N GLN A 538 0.27 -4.42 -18.80
CA GLN A 538 0.39 -3.25 -17.93
C GLN A 538 -0.96 -2.55 -17.75
N GLU A 539 -1.46 -2.49 -16.52
CA GLU A 539 -2.74 -1.85 -16.23
C GLU A 539 -2.72 -0.33 -16.43
N ARG A 540 -1.54 0.32 -16.44
CA ARG A 540 -1.41 1.74 -16.80
C ARG A 540 -2.03 2.06 -18.17
N ASP A 541 -1.96 1.13 -19.12
CA ASP A 541 -2.45 1.35 -20.49
C ASP A 541 -3.98 1.47 -20.47
N PHE A 542 -4.65 0.76 -19.55
CA PHE A 542 -6.08 0.92 -19.28
C PHE A 542 -6.40 2.29 -18.70
N ALA A 543 -5.66 2.78 -17.71
CA ALA A 543 -5.90 4.10 -17.13
C ALA A 543 -5.74 5.21 -18.18
N GLN A 544 -4.70 5.15 -19.02
CA GLN A 544 -4.49 6.10 -20.10
C GLN A 544 -5.57 6.01 -21.20
N ALA A 545 -6.03 4.81 -21.52
CA ALA A 545 -7.15 4.62 -22.44
C ALA A 545 -8.47 5.16 -21.86
N ALA A 546 -8.73 4.91 -20.57
CA ALA A 546 -9.89 5.42 -19.86
C ALA A 546 -9.94 6.95 -19.87
N GLY A 547 -8.82 7.63 -19.63
CA GLY A 547 -8.72 9.10 -19.68
C GLY A 547 -9.09 9.74 -21.03
N ARG A 548 -9.17 8.95 -22.11
CA ARG A 548 -9.60 9.39 -23.46
C ARG A 548 -11.08 9.12 -23.75
N CYS A 549 -11.78 8.39 -22.87
CA CYS A 549 -13.17 7.96 -23.04
C CYS A 549 -14.16 8.94 -22.38
N GLU A 550 -14.06 10.24 -22.66
CA GLU A 550 -14.85 11.28 -21.97
C GLU A 550 -16.36 11.07 -22.15
N MET A 551 -16.81 10.82 -23.38
CA MET A 551 -18.23 10.59 -23.70
C MET A 551 -18.77 9.38 -22.93
N PHE A 552 -17.97 8.32 -22.81
CA PHE A 552 -18.34 7.12 -22.05
C PHE A 552 -18.51 7.42 -20.56
N PHE A 553 -17.50 7.97 -19.89
CA PHE A 553 -17.56 8.18 -18.44
C PHE A 553 -18.59 9.25 -18.04
N ARG A 554 -18.75 10.31 -18.83
CA ARG A 554 -19.78 11.33 -18.61
C ARG A 554 -21.18 10.74 -18.74
N THR A 555 -21.41 9.94 -19.79
CA THR A 555 -22.72 9.31 -19.99
C THR A 555 -23.01 8.27 -18.93
N LEU A 556 -22.04 7.41 -18.61
CA LEU A 556 -22.16 6.45 -17.51
C LEU A 556 -22.50 7.16 -16.19
N ALA A 557 -21.80 8.24 -15.85
CA ALA A 557 -22.09 9.02 -14.64
C ALA A 557 -23.52 9.59 -14.63
N MET A 558 -23.99 10.16 -15.74
CA MET A 558 -25.37 10.66 -15.87
C MET A 558 -26.39 9.53 -15.68
N THR A 559 -26.20 8.41 -16.40
CA THR A 559 -27.07 7.22 -16.32
C THR A 559 -27.14 6.67 -14.88
N LEU A 560 -26.01 6.59 -14.18
CA LEU A 560 -25.96 6.07 -12.81
C LEU A 560 -26.49 7.07 -11.77
N ARG A 561 -26.42 8.39 -12.02
CA ARG A 561 -26.97 9.42 -11.12
C ARG A 561 -28.49 9.46 -11.16
N ASN A 562 -29.09 9.33 -12.35
CA ASN A 562 -30.54 9.42 -12.54
C ASN A 562 -31.30 8.17 -12.08
N GLY A 563 -30.60 7.07 -11.77
CA GLY A 563 -31.23 5.81 -11.37
C GLY A 563 -31.90 5.06 -12.53
N ASP A 564 -31.65 5.48 -13.77
CA ASP A 564 -32.24 4.96 -15.02
C ASP A 564 -31.74 3.56 -15.45
N VAL A 565 -31.22 2.75 -14.52
CA VAL A 565 -30.64 1.42 -14.80
C VAL A 565 -31.31 0.35 -13.99
#